data_AF-A0A2S8UT80-F1
#
_entry.id   AF-A0A2S8UT80-F1
#
_cell.length_a   1.000
_cell.length_b   1.000
_cell.length_c   1.000
_cell.angle_alpha   90.00
_cell.angle_beta   90.00
_cell.angle_gamma   90.00
#
_symmetry.space_group_name_H-M   'P 1'
#
loop_
_entity.id
_entity.type
_entity.pdbx_description
1 polymer ?
#
loop_
_entity_poly.entity_id
_entity_poly.type
_entity_poly.pdbx_seq_one_letter_code
_entity_poly.pdbx_strand_id
1 'polypeptide(L)' 'MKKQGVQTCSNCGSHNIGEGEFVGYAQIRKKETMFTSSPVDAYICTDCGHILLLKVRNYEKFKQNPL' A
#
# COMPACT_ATOMS: atom_id res chain seq x y z
N MET A 1 -7.73 -5.01 16.79
CA MET A 1 -6.77 -3.88 16.84
C MET A 1 -7.05 -2.97 15.65
N LYS A 2 -7.62 -1.78 15.86
CA LYS A 2 -7.91 -0.83 14.76
C LYS A 2 -6.56 -0.30 14.24
N LYS A 3 -6.14 -0.71 13.04
CA LYS A 3 -5.04 -0.04 12.32
C LYS A 3 -5.42 1.45 12.26
N GLN A 4 -4.52 2.35 12.64
CA GLN A 4 -4.67 3.79 12.39
C GLN A 4 -4.70 4.00 10.87
N GLY A 5 -5.88 3.79 10.28
CA GLY A 5 -6.12 3.92 8.85
C GLY A 5 -6.32 5.38 8.51
N VAL A 6 -5.95 5.76 7.29
CA VAL A 6 -6.23 7.10 6.77
C VAL A 6 -7.76 7.27 6.74
N GLN A 7 -8.29 8.09 7.66
CA GLN A 7 -9.73 8.35 7.78
C GLN A 7 -10.18 9.54 6.92
N THR A 8 -9.25 10.39 6.52
CA THR A 8 -9.54 11.64 5.81
C THR A 8 -8.53 11.84 4.69
N CYS A 9 -9.02 12.24 3.53
CA CYS A 9 -8.19 12.56 2.39
C CYS A 9 -7.38 13.83 2.65
N SER A 10 -6.05 13.73 2.63
CA SER A 10 -5.14 14.87 2.79
C SER A 10 -5.22 15.90 1.67
N ASN A 11 -5.79 15.52 0.51
CA ASN A 11 -5.88 16.38 -0.66
C ASN A 11 -7.21 17.16 -0.73
N CYS A 12 -8.35 16.55 -0.43
CA CYS A 12 -9.67 17.19 -0.55
C CYS A 12 -10.52 17.22 0.73
N GLY A 13 -10.05 16.62 1.83
CA GLY A 13 -10.79 16.57 3.10
C GLY A 13 -11.94 15.56 3.16
N SER A 14 -12.18 14.79 2.09
CA SER A 14 -13.23 13.74 2.09
C SER A 14 -12.92 12.60 3.06
N HIS A 15 -13.97 11.96 3.56
CA HIS A 15 -13.92 10.74 4.38
C HIS A 15 -14.28 9.47 3.59
N ASN A 16 -14.59 9.60 2.30
CA ASN A 16 -14.91 8.48 1.42
C ASN A 16 -13.63 7.81 0.94
N ILE A 17 -13.18 6.82 1.71
CA ILE A 17 -11.95 6.08 1.46
C ILE A 17 -12.30 4.65 1.02
N GLY A 18 -11.85 4.30 -0.17
CA GLY A 18 -11.88 2.94 -0.71
C GLY A 18 -10.55 2.22 -0.56
N GLU A 19 -10.56 0.91 -0.76
CA GLU A 19 -9.38 0.05 -0.79
C GLU A 19 -9.26 -0.64 -2.15
N GLY A 20 -8.04 -0.78 -2.64
CA GLY A 20 -7.68 -1.55 -3.83
C GLY A 20 -6.33 -2.23 -3.65
N GLU A 21 -5.87 -2.99 -4.64
CA GLU A 21 -4.57 -3.67 -4.56
C GLU A 21 -3.80 -3.66 -5.88
N PHE A 22 -2.48 -3.56 -5.77
CA PHE A 22 -1.55 -3.85 -6.85
C PHE A 22 -1.13 -5.32 -6.78
N VAL A 23 -1.52 -6.09 -7.80
CA VAL A 23 -1.28 -7.54 -7.92
C VAL A 23 -0.59 -7.88 -9.25
N GLY A 24 -0.22 -9.16 -9.42
CA GLY A 24 0.42 -9.63 -10.66
C GLY A 24 1.79 -9.00 -10.88
N TYR A 25 1.95 -8.24 -11.97
CA TYR A 25 3.21 -7.55 -12.28
C TYR A 25 3.38 -6.20 -11.57
N ALA A 26 2.33 -5.63 -10.98
CA ALA A 26 2.38 -4.34 -10.27
C ALA A 26 2.79 -4.47 -8.79
N GLN A 27 3.04 -5.69 -8.31
CA GLN A 27 3.47 -5.94 -6.94
C GLN A 27 4.91 -5.46 -6.67
N ILE A 28 5.23 -5.18 -5.41
CA ILE A 28 6.60 -4.83 -5.02
C ILE A 28 7.47 -6.10 -5.00
N ARG A 29 8.69 -6.00 -5.56
CA ARG A 29 9.69 -7.07 -5.60
C ARG A 29 10.91 -6.70 -4.78
N LYS A 30 11.49 -7.68 -4.08
CA LYS A 30 12.76 -7.48 -3.38
C LYS A 30 13.85 -7.30 -4.44
N LYS A 31 14.70 -6.29 -4.26
CA LYS A 31 15.85 -6.11 -5.15
C LYS A 31 16.74 -7.35 -5.07
N GLU A 32 17.39 -7.69 -6.19
CA GLU A 32 18.37 -8.79 -6.28
C GLU A 32 17.79 -10.21 -6.13
N THR A 33 16.47 -10.38 -5.94
CA THR A 33 15.82 -11.69 -6.00
C THR A 33 14.70 -11.73 -7.04
N MET A 34 14.67 -12.78 -7.85
CA MET A 34 13.67 -12.94 -8.93
C MET A 34 12.29 -13.38 -8.40
N PHE A 35 12.24 -14.04 -7.24
CA PHE A 35 11.06 -14.75 -6.76
C PHE A 35 10.42 -14.15 -5.51
N THR A 36 11.04 -13.14 -4.88
CA THR A 36 10.48 -12.53 -3.66
C THR A 36 9.67 -11.30 -4.01
N SER A 37 8.35 -11.42 -3.86
CA SER A 37 7.42 -10.32 -4.08
C SER A 37 6.27 -10.31 -3.06
N SER A 38 5.59 -9.18 -3.00
CA SER A 38 4.36 -9.04 -2.21
C SER A 38 3.39 -8.05 -2.87
N PRO A 39 2.08 -8.36 -2.88
CA PRO A 39 1.05 -7.38 -3.18
C PRO A 39 1.14 -6.13 -2.30
N VAL A 40 0.61 -5.03 -2.83
CA VAL A 40 0.53 -3.73 -2.16
C VAL A 40 -0.92 -3.29 -2.09
N ASP A 41 -1.43 -3.09 -0.88
CA ASP A 41 -2.77 -2.54 -0.63
C ASP A 41 -2.71 -1.03 -0.82
N ALA A 42 -3.71 -0.44 -1.47
CA ALA A 42 -3.83 0.98 -1.72
C ALA A 42 -5.11 1.54 -1.09
N TYR A 43 -4.97 2.59 -0.30
CA TYR A 43 -6.08 3.37 0.23
C TYR A 43 -6.29 4.59 -0.66
N ILE A 44 -7.50 4.76 -1.20
CA ILE A 44 -7.78 5.71 -2.27
C ILE A 44 -8.99 6.54 -1.87
N CYS A 45 -8.90 7.86 -2.04
CA CYS A 45 -10.10 8.70 -1.93
C CYS A 45 -10.97 8.51 -3.16
N THR A 46 -12.19 8.05 -2.99
CA THR A 46 -13.10 7.78 -4.11
C THR A 46 -13.71 9.04 -4.71
N ASP A 47 -13.61 10.17 -4.01
CA ASP A 47 -14.19 11.45 -4.49
C ASP A 47 -13.20 12.24 -5.36
N CYS A 48 -11.89 12.15 -5.11
CA CYS A 48 -10.88 12.90 -5.87
C CYS A 48 -9.77 12.04 -6.50
N GLY A 49 -9.79 10.73 -6.29
CA GLY A 49 -8.82 9.78 -6.88
C GLY A 49 -7.43 9.79 -6.24
N HIS A 50 -7.20 10.58 -5.18
CA HIS A 50 -5.90 10.63 -4.53
C HIS A 50 -5.57 9.34 -3.78
N ILE A 51 -4.37 8.80 -4.00
CA ILE A 51 -3.84 7.66 -3.24
C ILE A 51 -3.28 8.18 -1.92
N LEU A 52 -3.80 7.66 -0.82
CA LEU A 52 -3.50 8.12 0.53
C LEU A 52 -2.40 7.33 1.22
N LEU A 53 -2.37 6.03 0.98
CA LEU A 53 -1.41 5.12 1.58
C LEU A 53 -1.23 3.90 0.69
N LEU A 54 0.03 3.45 0.57
CA LEU A 54 0.38 2.16 0.01
C LEU A 54 0.98 1.28 1.12
N LYS A 55 0.51 0.04 1.23
CA LYS A 55 0.96 -0.90 2.26
C LYS A 55 1.35 -2.24 1.67
N VAL A 56 2.62 -2.60 1.83
CA VAL A 56 3.12 -3.92 1.42
C VAL A 56 2.57 -5.00 2.37
N ARG A 57 1.79 -5.94 1.86
CA ARG A 57 1.07 -6.93 2.68
C ARG A 57 2.00 -7.85 3.48
N ASN A 58 3.08 -8.32 2.85
CA ASN A 58 4.09 -9.21 3.45
C ASN A 58 5.46 -8.52 3.54
N TYR A 59 5.51 -7.31 4.11
CA TYR A 59 6.73 -6.50 4.20
C TYR A 59 7.90 -7.21 4.92
N GLU A 60 7.60 -8.17 5.78
CA GLU A 60 8.59 -9.01 6.49
C GLU A 60 9.55 -9.75 5.54
N LYS A 61 9.10 -10.10 4.33
CA LYS A 61 9.94 -10.73 3.29
C LYS A 61 11.13 -9.86 2.85
N PHE A 62 11.03 -8.55 3.09
CA PHE A 62 12.01 -7.56 2.69
C PHE A 62 13.05 -7.29 3.77
N LYS A 63 12.89 -7.82 4.98
CA LYS A 63 13.93 -7.71 6.01
C LYS A 63 15.23 -8.37 5.51
N GLN A 64 16.31 -7.60 5.60
CA GLN A 64 17.72 -7.98 5.54
C GLN A 64 18.43 -7.14 6.62
N ASN A 65 19.70 -7.44 6.93
CA ASN A 65 20.49 -6.57 7.80
C ASN A 65 20.38 -5.10 7.30
N PRO A 66 20.19 -4.12 8.20
CA PRO A 66 20.05 -2.73 7.79
C PRO A 66 21.26 -2.32 6.94
N LEU A 67 20.98 -1.62 5.83
CA LEU A 67 21.99 -0.98 4.98
C LEU A 67 22.83 0.01 5.77
#